data_AF-A0A6B3UP30-F1
#
_entry.id   AF-A0A6B3UP30-F1
#
_cell.length_a   1.000
_cell.length_b   1.000
_cell.length_c   1.000
_cell.angle_alpha   90.00
_cell.angle_beta   90.00
_cell.angle_gamma   90.00
#
_symmetry.space_group_name_H-M   'P 1'
#
loop_
_entity.id
_entity.type
_entity.pdbx_description
1 polymer ?
#
loop_
_entity_poly.entity_id
_entity_poly.type
_entity_poly.pdbx_seq_one_letter_code
_entity_poly.pdbx_strand_id
1 'polypeptide(L)'
;MKTTWGSEVEAVLNSGVSLEPFGVQGWALPQVDALAAIERLRGLGVPVVGGDAFERKSGELVLAYANWCCELFPGEEIASYVDRSALVARRFVSEYRGRDPYFAIVPRT
;
A
#
# COMPACT_ATOMS: atom_id res chain seq x y z
N MET A 1 7.78 -5.88 -16.79
CA MET A 1 7.51 -7.02 -15.89
C MET A 1 6.07 -6.84 -15.43
N LYS A 2 5.20 -7.82 -15.68
CA LYS A 2 3.75 -7.70 -15.46
C LYS A 2 3.47 -8.22 -14.05
N THR A 3 3.19 -7.34 -13.09
CA THR A 3 2.79 -7.75 -11.74
C THR A 3 1.29 -8.06 -11.79
N THR A 4 0.93 -9.23 -12.30
CA THR A 4 -0.46 -9.72 -12.19
C THR A 4 -0.64 -10.22 -10.76
N TRP A 5 -1.34 -9.42 -9.95
CA TRP A 5 -1.75 -9.86 -8.63
C TRP A 5 -2.91 -10.84 -8.78
N GLY A 6 -3.18 -11.68 -7.77
CA GLY A 6 -4.40 -12.48 -7.77
C GLY A 6 -5.64 -11.58 -7.88
N SER A 7 -6.72 -12.05 -8.50
CA SER A 7 -7.92 -11.23 -8.77
C SER A 7 -8.53 -10.57 -7.53
N GLU A 8 -8.40 -11.21 -6.36
CA GLU A 8 -8.86 -10.65 -5.08
C GLU A 8 -7.99 -9.49 -4.59
N VAL A 9 -6.67 -9.57 -4.79
CA VAL A 9 -5.72 -8.51 -4.42
C VAL A 9 -5.88 -7.31 -5.36
N GLU A 10 -6.07 -7.56 -6.65
CA GLU A 10 -6.43 -6.49 -7.61
C GLU A 10 -7.75 -5.82 -7.23
N ALA A 11 -8.78 -6.58 -6.83
CA ALA A 11 -10.05 -6.01 -6.40
C ALA A 11 -9.95 -5.14 -5.14
N VAL A 12 -8.98 -5.41 -4.25
CA VAL A 12 -8.72 -4.57 -3.07
C VAL A 12 -8.01 -3.27 -3.47
N LEU A 13 -7.08 -3.34 -4.41
CA LEU A 13 -6.13 -2.25 -4.69
C LEU A 13 -6.45 -1.43 -5.95
N ASN A 14 -7.38 -1.89 -6.78
CA ASN A 14 -7.86 -1.18 -7.97
C ASN A 14 -8.90 -0.10 -7.59
N SER A 15 -8.50 0.80 -6.69
CA SER A 15 -9.31 1.94 -6.26
C SER A 15 -8.42 3.18 -6.06
N GLY A 16 -8.95 4.36 -6.39
CA GLY A 16 -8.23 5.63 -6.23
C GLY A 16 -7.68 6.21 -7.53
N VAL A 17 -6.45 6.70 -7.51
CA VAL A 17 -5.81 7.41 -8.63
C VAL A 17 -4.76 6.54 -9.30
N SER A 18 -4.83 6.41 -10.63
CA SER A 18 -3.85 5.65 -11.40
C SER A 18 -2.44 6.24 -11.27
N LEU A 19 -1.46 5.36 -11.06
CA LEU A 19 -0.04 5.71 -11.04
C LEU A 19 0.66 5.54 -12.40
N GLU A 20 -0.09 5.21 -13.46
CA GLU A 20 0.44 5.12 -14.83
C GLU A 20 1.20 6.39 -15.29
N PRO A 21 0.80 7.63 -14.93
CA PRO A 21 1.59 8.83 -15.23
C PRO A 21 3.00 8.83 -14.64
N PHE A 22 3.25 8.03 -13.59
CA PHE A 22 4.56 7.82 -12.98
C PHE A 22 5.31 6.61 -13.57
N GLY A 23 4.75 5.94 -14.59
CA GLY A 23 5.31 4.72 -15.16
C GLY A 23 5.12 3.48 -14.27
N VAL A 24 4.26 3.56 -13.25
CA VAL A 24 4.00 2.49 -12.29
C VAL A 24 2.60 1.93 -12.53
N GLN A 25 2.49 0.62 -12.69
CA GLN A 25 1.18 -0.04 -12.72
C GLN A 25 0.64 -0.13 -11.28
N GLY A 26 -0.56 0.41 -11.05
CA GLY A 26 -1.21 0.39 -9.75
C GLY A 26 -1.96 1.69 -9.47
N TRP A 27 -2.42 1.81 -8.24
CA TRP A 27 -3.26 2.92 -7.79
C TRP A 27 -2.74 3.47 -6.47
N ALA A 28 -2.93 4.77 -6.28
CA ALA A 28 -2.75 5.43 -5.00
C ALA A 28 -4.12 5.68 -4.37
N LEU A 29 -4.30 5.16 -3.16
CA LEU A 29 -5.55 5.20 -2.42
C LEU A 29 -5.55 6.37 -1.44
N PRO A 30 -6.67 7.10 -1.27
CA PRO A 30 -6.76 8.08 -0.17
C PRO A 30 -6.64 7.36 1.17
N GLN A 31 -6.23 8.09 2.21
CA GLN A 31 -5.87 7.53 3.52
C GLN A 31 -6.88 6.52 4.09
N VAL A 32 -8.19 6.83 4.02
CA VAL A 32 -9.24 5.94 4.57
C VAL A 32 -9.32 4.62 3.80
N ASP A 33 -9.21 4.67 2.48
CA ASP A 33 -9.27 3.49 1.61
C ASP A 33 -7.99 2.67 1.73
N ALA A 34 -6.84 3.33 1.88
CA ALA A 34 -5.57 2.67 2.14
C ALA A 34 -5.61 1.85 3.44
N LEU A 35 -6.17 2.41 4.52
CA LEU A 35 -6.35 1.70 5.79
C LEU A 35 -7.30 0.49 5.62
N ALA A 36 -8.41 0.66 4.90
CA ALA A 36 -9.33 -0.43 4.62
C ALA A 36 -8.68 -1.54 3.76
N ALA A 37 -7.90 -1.17 2.75
CA ALA A 37 -7.17 -2.11 1.91
C ALA A 37 -6.15 -2.93 2.70
N ILE A 38 -5.41 -2.31 3.62
CA ILE A 38 -4.45 -3.00 4.49
C ILE A 38 -5.14 -4.09 5.32
N GLU A 39 -6.29 -3.79 5.94
CA GLU A 39 -7.02 -4.80 6.73
C GLU A 39 -7.61 -5.92 5.85
N ARG A 40 -8.05 -5.61 4.63
CA ARG A 40 -8.52 -6.64 3.68
C ARG A 40 -7.40 -7.58 3.25
N LEU A 41 -6.23 -7.04 2.92
CA LEU A 41 -5.05 -7.85 2.56
C LEU A 41 -4.62 -8.75 3.72
N ARG A 42 -4.61 -8.19 4.94
CA ARG A 42 -4.36 -8.95 6.17
C ARG A 42 -5.35 -10.11 6.33
N GLY A 43 -6.65 -9.87 6.13
CA GLY A 43 -7.69 -10.90 6.17
C GLY A 43 -7.55 -11.98 5.10
N LEU A 44 -6.92 -11.66 3.96
CA LEU A 44 -6.58 -12.60 2.89
C LEU A 44 -5.26 -13.36 3.12
N GLY A 45 -4.55 -13.08 4.21
CA GLY A 45 -3.23 -13.68 4.46
C GLY A 45 -2.13 -13.11 3.56
N VAL A 46 -2.33 -11.91 3.00
CA VAL A 46 -1.38 -11.27 2.07
C VAL A 46 -0.55 -10.22 2.82
N PRO A 47 0.78 -10.38 2.93
CA PRO A 47 1.63 -9.41 3.59
C PRO A 47 1.79 -8.11 2.79
N VAL A 48 1.89 -6.98 3.50
CA VAL A 48 2.09 -5.63 2.93
C VAL A 48 3.54 -5.22 3.09
N VAL A 49 4.35 -5.45 2.06
CA VAL A 49 5.82 -5.36 2.17
C VAL A 49 6.35 -3.94 2.08
N GLY A 50 5.53 -2.99 1.62
CA GLY A 50 5.91 -1.59 1.57
C GLY A 50 4.87 -0.73 0.86
N GLY A 51 5.28 0.49 0.54
CA GLY A 51 4.47 1.43 -0.21
C GLY A 51 5.03 2.85 -0.16
N ASP A 52 4.45 3.71 -0.98
CA ASP A 52 4.88 5.09 -1.18
C ASP A 52 3.73 6.06 -0.87
N ALA A 53 4.06 7.21 -0.29
CA ALA A 53 3.12 8.30 -0.07
C ALA A 53 3.20 9.34 -1.19
N PHE A 54 2.03 9.86 -1.54
CA PHE A 54 1.81 10.94 -2.48
C PHE A 54 0.97 12.02 -1.81
N GLU A 55 1.11 13.25 -2.30
CA GLU A 55 0.26 14.37 -1.90
C GLU A 55 -0.42 14.93 -3.14
N ARG A 56 -1.69 15.30 -3.02
CA ARG A 56 -2.35 16.04 -4.08
C ARG A 56 -2.00 17.52 -4.00
N LYS A 57 -1.41 18.06 -5.07
CA LYS A 57 -1.05 19.47 -5.23
C LYS A 57 -1.65 20.00 -6.53
N SER A 58 -2.48 21.03 -6.43
CA SER A 58 -3.14 21.66 -7.60
C SER A 58 -3.92 20.67 -8.49
N GLY A 59 -4.51 19.63 -7.87
CA GLY A 59 -5.26 18.60 -8.57
C GLY A 59 -4.43 17.40 -9.03
N GLU A 60 -3.11 17.48 -9.03
CA GLU A 60 -2.21 16.40 -9.46
C GLU A 60 -1.61 15.67 -8.26
N LEU A 61 -1.37 14.37 -8.39
CA LEU A 61 -0.56 13.65 -7.42
C LEU A 61 0.91 14.01 -7.63
N VAL A 62 1.64 14.14 -6.52
CA VAL A 62 3.09 14.33 -6.51
C VAL A 62 3.68 13.39 -5.46
N LEU A 63 4.83 12.77 -5.77
CA LEU A 63 5.56 11.97 -4.81
C LEU A 63 5.90 12.80 -3.56
N ALA A 64 5.62 12.24 -2.40
CA ALA A 64 5.93 12.89 -1.13
C ALA A 64 7.32 12.53 -0.60
N TYR A 65 8.06 11.68 -1.32
CA TYR A 65 9.38 11.14 -0.93
C TYR A 65 9.37 10.53 0.49
N ALA A 66 8.24 9.94 0.88
CA ALA A 66 8.06 9.20 2.10
C ALA A 66 7.52 7.81 1.76
N ASN A 67 8.12 6.78 2.31
CA ASN A 67 7.75 5.39 2.07
C ASN A 67 7.92 4.56 3.34
N TRP A 68 7.43 3.32 3.28
CA TRP A 68 7.70 2.31 4.30
C TRP A 68 8.09 1.01 3.64
N CYS A 69 8.80 0.18 4.41
CA CYS A 69 9.15 -1.18 4.03
C CYS A 69 9.03 -2.07 5.26
N CYS A 70 8.63 -3.32 5.04
CA CYS A 70 8.57 -4.36 6.06
C CYS A 70 9.07 -5.66 5.45
N GLU A 71 10.32 -6.03 5.73
CA GLU A 71 10.93 -7.26 5.24
C GLU A 71 10.58 -8.45 6.14
N LEU A 72 10.47 -9.64 5.55
CA LEU A 72 10.31 -10.91 6.28
C LEU A 72 11.58 -11.21 7.07
N PHE A 73 11.45 -11.52 8.37
CA PHE A 73 12.62 -11.90 9.17
C PHE A 73 13.01 -13.38 8.95
N PRO A 74 14.29 -13.73 9.11
CA PRO A 74 14.71 -15.13 9.09
C PRO A 74 13.96 -15.96 10.13
N GLY A 75 13.25 -17.00 9.67
CA GLY A 75 12.49 -17.90 10.53
C GLY A 75 11.15 -17.35 11.05
N GLU A 76 10.69 -16.20 10.55
CA GLU A 76 9.36 -15.68 10.88
C GLU A 76 8.27 -16.48 10.17
N GLU A 77 7.28 -16.91 10.94
CA GLU A 77 6.08 -17.54 10.40
C GLU A 77 5.32 -16.56 9.49
N ILE A 78 4.83 -17.07 8.36
CA ILE A 78 4.13 -16.22 7.36
C ILE A 78 2.92 -15.51 7.97
N ALA A 79 2.17 -16.16 8.85
CA ALA A 79 1.03 -15.53 9.54
C ALA A 79 1.49 -14.34 10.42
N SER A 80 2.58 -14.50 11.17
CA SER A 80 3.18 -13.42 11.96
C SER A 80 3.68 -12.28 11.07
N TYR A 81 4.25 -12.61 9.91
CA TYR A 81 4.68 -11.62 8.93
C TYR A 81 3.52 -10.83 8.33
N VAL A 82 2.40 -11.49 8.00
CA VAL A 82 1.17 -10.83 7.54
C VAL A 82 0.69 -9.82 8.57
N ASP A 83 0.57 -10.23 9.84
CA ASP A 83 0.11 -9.33 10.92
C ASP A 83 1.08 -8.16 11.15
N ARG A 84 2.39 -8.42 11.20
CA ARG A 84 3.40 -7.39 11.44
C ARG A 84 3.48 -6.40 10.28
N SER A 85 3.48 -6.89 9.05
CA SER A 85 3.56 -6.06 7.85
C SER A 85 2.32 -5.15 7.70
N ALA A 86 1.12 -5.68 7.98
CA ALA A 86 -0.10 -4.88 8.06
C ALA A 86 -0.03 -3.82 9.17
N LEU A 87 0.49 -4.16 10.36
CA LEU A 87 0.65 -3.20 11.45
C LEU A 87 1.61 -2.06 11.09
N VAL A 88 2.75 -2.36 10.47
CA VAL A 88 3.73 -1.37 10.01
C VAL A 88 3.09 -0.43 8.98
N ALA A 89 2.42 -0.98 7.98
CA ALA A 89 1.75 -0.20 6.94
C ALA A 89 0.65 0.70 7.55
N ARG A 90 -0.22 0.14 8.39
CA ARG A 90 -1.31 0.87 9.05
C ARG A 90 -0.78 2.02 9.90
N ARG A 91 0.31 1.78 10.65
CA ARG A 91 0.95 2.80 11.46
C ARG A 91 1.43 3.96 10.59
N PHE A 92 2.22 3.68 9.55
CA PHE A 92 2.71 4.70 8.63
C PHE A 92 1.57 5.51 8.02
N VAL A 93 0.57 4.83 7.41
CA VAL A 93 -0.57 5.49 6.77
C VAL A 93 -1.34 6.35 7.76
N SER A 94 -1.61 5.86 8.98
CA SER A 94 -2.40 6.59 9.99
C SER A 94 -1.66 7.77 10.64
N GLU A 95 -0.33 7.69 10.74
CA GLU A 95 0.51 8.72 11.34
C GLU A 95 0.95 9.78 10.33
N TYR A 96 0.85 9.50 9.02
CA TYR A 96 1.19 10.45 7.98
C TYR A 96 0.31 11.71 8.03
N ARG A 97 0.93 12.90 7.92
CA ARG A 97 0.29 14.23 8.06
C ARG A 97 0.47 15.12 6.82
N GLY A 98 0.74 14.51 5.66
CA GLY A 98 0.80 15.24 4.40
C GLY A 98 -0.54 15.84 4.00
N ARG A 99 -0.50 16.80 3.08
CA ARG A 99 -1.71 17.48 2.58
C ARG A 99 -2.39 16.61 1.53
N ASP A 100 -3.66 16.26 1.78
CA ASP A 100 -4.47 15.39 0.90
C ASP A 100 -3.69 14.13 0.46
N PRO A 101 -3.38 13.24 1.42
CA PRO A 101 -2.42 12.16 1.20
C PRO A 101 -3.05 10.95 0.50
N TYR A 102 -2.26 10.36 -0.39
CA TYR A 102 -2.57 9.12 -1.09
C TYR A 102 -1.43 8.12 -0.93
N PHE A 103 -1.74 6.83 -1.01
CA PHE A 103 -0.78 5.76 -0.71
C PHE A 103 -0.84 4.66 -1.77
N ALA A 104 0.31 4.36 -2.36
CA ALA A 104 0.52 3.14 -3.11
C ALA A 104 0.83 2.01 -2.13
N ILE A 105 0.14 0.88 -2.21
CA ILE A 105 0.36 -0.28 -1.34
C ILE A 105 1.04 -1.38 -2.16
N VAL A 106 2.13 -1.94 -1.63
CA VAL A 106 2.86 -3.04 -2.26
C VAL A 106 2.60 -4.33 -1.46
N PRO A 107 1.69 -5.22 -1.93
CA PRO A 107 1.52 -6.55 -1.38
C PRO A 107 2.61 -7.50 -1.92
N ARG A 108 2.80 -8.64 -1.23
CA ARG A 108 3.56 -9.79 -1.78
C ARG A 108 2.64 -11.02 -1.80
N THR A 109 2.32 -11.47 -3.01
CA THR A 109 1.55 -12.70 -3.31
C THR A 109 2.46 -13.84 -3.70
#